data_AF-A0A0V0VL38-F1
#
_entry.id   AF-A0A0V0VL38-F1
#
_cell.length_a   1.000
_cell.length_b   1.000
_cell.length_c   1.000
_cell.angle_alpha   90.00
_cell.angle_beta   90.00
_cell.angle_gamma   90.00
#
_symmetry.space_group_name_H-M   'P 1'
#
loop_
_entity.id
_entity.type
_entity.pdbx_description
1 polymer ?
#
loop_
_entity_poly.entity_id
_entity_poly.type
_entity_poly.pdbx_seq_one_letter_code
_entity_poly.pdbx_strand_id
1 'polypeptide(L)'
;MKTESKQACLLSTFVADSSSKSQFPTELCMAFIDAGIPLWKLANKSLRGFLEKYTKQHIPSESSLRKDYIDINFNNVMDRIRCEVAYNKIWVSIDKTIDPVGRFVANVVI
;
A
#
# COMPACT_ATOMS: atom_id res chain seq x y z
N MET A 1 -27.01 14.98 -10.67
CA MET A 1 -25.67 14.51 -10.24
C MET A 1 -25.49 13.11 -10.74
N LYS A 2 -24.42 12.83 -11.49
CA LYS A 2 -24.18 11.51 -12.09
C LYS A 2 -23.87 10.51 -10.97
N THR A 3 -24.74 9.51 -10.82
CA THR A 3 -24.58 8.41 -9.87
C THR A 3 -23.60 7.42 -10.47
N GLU A 4 -22.29 7.65 -10.29
CA GLU A 4 -21.34 6.56 -10.46
C GLU A 4 -21.58 5.56 -9.33
N SER A 5 -21.91 4.31 -9.68
CA SER A 5 -22.20 3.26 -8.70
C SER A 5 -20.89 2.79 -8.06
N LYS A 6 -20.94 2.27 -6.83
CA LYS A 6 -19.77 1.68 -6.14
C LYS A 6 -19.00 0.69 -7.04
N GLN A 7 -19.70 -0.05 -7.90
CA GLN A 7 -19.10 -0.98 -8.86
C GLN A 7 -18.24 -0.26 -9.91
N ALA A 8 -18.63 0.92 -10.37
CA ALA A 8 -17.86 1.71 -11.34
C ALA A 8 -16.54 2.25 -10.75
N CYS A 9 -16.56 2.70 -9.48
CA CYS A 9 -15.36 3.17 -8.77
C CYS A 9 -14.33 2.04 -8.60
N LEU A 10 -14.78 0.87 -8.14
CA LEU A 10 -13.91 -0.30 -7.97
C LEU A 10 -13.30 -0.79 -9.28
N LEU A 11 -14.08 -0.76 -10.38
CA LEU A 11 -13.56 -1.10 -11.70
C LEU A 11 -12.48 -0.10 -12.17
N SER A 12 -12.68 1.19 -11.92
CA SER A 12 -11.70 2.22 -12.31
C SER A 12 -10.38 2.12 -11.56
N THR A 13 -10.38 1.76 -10.28
CA THR A 13 -9.14 1.55 -9.51
C THR A 13 -8.33 0.37 -10.05
N PHE A 14 -9.01 -0.71 -10.46
CA PHE A 14 -8.36 -1.89 -11.05
C PHE A 14 -7.74 -1.61 -12.44
N VAL A 15 -8.33 -0.67 -13.20
CA VAL A 15 -7.86 -0.30 -14.54
C VAL A 15 -6.71 0.72 -14.49
N ALA A 16 -6.65 1.57 -13.45
CA ALA A 16 -5.56 2.53 -13.25
C ALA A 16 -4.21 1.87 -12.89
N ASP A 17 -4.20 0.59 -12.52
CA ASP A 17 -2.99 -0.20 -12.25
C ASP A 17 -2.11 -0.46 -13.49
N SER A 18 -2.51 -0.01 -14.69
CA SER A 18 -1.69 -0.11 -15.90
C SER A 18 -0.56 0.93 -15.99
N SER A 19 -0.09 1.45 -14.86
CA SER A 19 1.08 2.34 -14.78
C SER A 19 2.33 1.60 -15.27
N SER A 20 3.21 2.30 -15.98
CA SER A 20 4.36 1.79 -16.75
C SER A 20 5.46 1.05 -15.95
N LYS A 21 5.27 0.81 -14.65
CA LYS A 21 6.21 0.06 -13.81
C LYS A 21 5.88 -1.43 -13.80
N SER A 22 6.91 -2.26 -13.66
CA SER A 22 6.76 -3.72 -13.67
C SER A 22 5.84 -4.19 -12.53
N GLN A 23 4.89 -5.07 -12.86
CA GLN A 23 3.89 -5.64 -11.94
C GLN A 23 4.52 -6.37 -10.74
N PHE A 24 5.59 -7.15 -10.97
CA PHE A 24 6.18 -7.99 -9.92
C PHE A 24 6.75 -7.22 -8.72
N PRO A 25 7.62 -6.21 -8.87
CA PRO A 25 8.06 -5.37 -7.74
C PRO A 25 6.93 -4.72 -6.94
N THR A 26 5.86 -4.29 -7.61
CA THR A 26 4.69 -3.70 -6.98
C THR A 26 3.98 -4.72 -6.08
N GLU A 27 3.70 -5.90 -6.63
CA GLU A 27 3.06 -7.00 -5.90
C GLU A 27 3.93 -7.54 -4.76
N LEU A 28 5.25 -7.66 -4.98
CA LEU A 28 6.21 -8.04 -3.94
C LEU A 28 6.21 -7.02 -2.80
N CYS A 29 6.24 -5.72 -3.12
CA CYS A 29 6.19 -4.66 -2.12
C CYS A 29 4.90 -4.74 -1.29
N MET A 30 3.77 -4.93 -1.96
CA MET A 30 2.46 -5.04 -1.33
C MET A 30 2.38 -6.25 -0.40
N ALA A 31 2.82 -7.43 -0.86
CA ALA A 31 2.83 -8.65 -0.06
C ALA A 31 3.66 -8.52 1.23
N PHE A 32 4.79 -7.82 1.17
CA PHE A 32 5.60 -7.55 2.36
C PHE A 32 4.89 -6.62 3.35
N ILE A 33 4.25 -5.56 2.85
CA ILE A 33 3.49 -4.61 3.67
C ILE A 33 2.29 -5.30 4.33
N ASP A 34 1.50 -6.05 3.57
CA ASP A 34 0.31 -6.76 4.04
C ASP A 34 0.65 -7.83 5.10
N ALA A 35 1.80 -8.49 4.94
CA ALA A 35 2.30 -9.46 5.92
C ALA A 35 2.97 -8.81 7.14
N GLY A 36 3.07 -7.47 7.20
CA GLY A 36 3.78 -6.76 8.27
C GLY A 36 5.29 -7.02 8.27
N ILE A 37 5.86 -7.42 7.13
CA ILE A 37 7.27 -7.75 6.97
C ILE A 37 8.03 -6.49 6.52
N PRO A 38 9.01 -6.00 7.31
CA PRO A 38 9.78 -4.83 6.91
C PRO A 38 10.59 -5.07 5.62
N LEU A 39 10.55 -4.11 4.69
CA LEU A 39 11.24 -4.22 3.39
C LEU A 39 12.76 -4.39 3.52
N TRP A 40 13.38 -3.89 4.59
CA TRP A 40 14.82 -4.06 4.83
C TRP A 40 15.22 -5.54 4.98
N LYS A 41 14.27 -6.45 5.27
CA LYS A 41 14.53 -7.90 5.30
C LYS A 41 15.01 -8.43 3.95
N LEU A 42 14.70 -7.77 2.84
CA LEU A 42 15.18 -8.11 1.50
C LEU A 42 16.69 -7.84 1.31
N ALA A 43 17.34 -7.13 2.24
CA ALA A 43 18.80 -7.03 2.27
C ALA A 43 19.48 -8.34 2.72
N ASN A 44 18.74 -9.26 3.34
CA ASN A 44 19.26 -10.57 3.70
C ASN A 44 19.52 -11.41 2.44
N LYS A 45 20.80 -11.73 2.18
CA LYS A 45 21.22 -12.48 0.99
C LYS A 45 20.56 -13.85 0.85
N SER A 46 20.30 -14.55 1.95
CA SER A 46 19.66 -15.87 1.93
C SER A 46 18.19 -15.78 1.53
N LEU A 47 17.44 -14.84 2.11
CA LEU A 47 16.04 -14.59 1.73
C LEU A 47 15.97 -14.12 0.28
N ARG A 48 16.80 -13.13 -0.07
CA ARG A 48 16.83 -12.57 -1.42
C ARG A 48 17.15 -13.63 -2.46
N GLY A 49 18.20 -14.43 -2.23
CA GLY A 49 18.61 -15.50 -3.13
C GLY A 49 17.57 -16.62 -3.23
N PHE A 50 16.87 -16.94 -2.12
CA PHE A 50 15.73 -17.85 -2.15
C PHE A 50 14.62 -17.32 -3.08
N LEU A 51 14.22 -16.06 -2.91
CA LEU A 51 13.19 -15.45 -3.74
C LEU A 51 13.61 -15.39 -5.21
N GLU A 52 14.80 -14.86 -5.51
CA GLU A 52 15.38 -14.81 -6.86
C GLU A 52 15.40 -16.20 -7.54
N LYS A 53 15.79 -17.25 -6.79
CA LYS A 53 15.85 -18.63 -7.30
C LYS A 53 14.48 -19.16 -7.73
N TYR A 54 13.44 -18.95 -6.92
CA TYR A 54 12.14 -19.55 -7.17
C TYR A 54 11.21 -18.68 -8.01
N THR A 55 11.31 -17.36 -7.93
CA THR A 55 10.52 -16.45 -8.77
C THR A 55 11.12 -16.26 -10.16
N LYS A 56 12.42 -16.55 -10.34
CA LYS A 56 13.19 -16.26 -11.55
C LYS A 56 13.18 -14.77 -11.92
N GLN A 57 12.93 -13.90 -10.95
CA GLN A 57 12.90 -12.46 -11.10
C GLN A 57 13.96 -11.81 -10.21
N HIS A 58 14.52 -10.69 -10.67
CA HIS A 58 15.41 -9.89 -9.86
C HIS A 58 14.64 -9.24 -8.70
N ILE A 59 15.12 -9.40 -7.47
CA ILE A 59 14.48 -8.76 -6.32
C ILE A 59 14.97 -7.30 -6.19
N PRO A 60 14.09 -6.29 -6.21
CA PRO A 60 14.52 -4.91 -6.01
C PRO A 60 15.14 -4.67 -4.63
N SER A 61 15.98 -3.64 -4.51
CA SER A 61 16.52 -3.24 -3.20
C SER A 61 15.43 -2.59 -2.34
N GLU A 62 15.60 -2.56 -1.01
CA GLU A 62 14.72 -1.80 -0.10
C GLU A 62 14.57 -0.34 -0.57
N SER A 63 15.66 0.30 -0.96
CA SER A 63 15.66 1.69 -1.42
C SER A 63 14.80 1.88 -2.67
N SER A 64 14.90 0.95 -3.62
CA SER A 64 14.07 0.93 -4.83
C SER A 64 12.58 0.76 -4.47
N LEU A 65 12.25 -0.21 -3.62
CA LEU A 65 10.86 -0.45 -3.18
C LEU A 65 10.27 0.78 -2.49
N ARG A 66 11.05 1.41 -1.60
CA ARG A 66 10.62 2.60 -0.86
C ARG A 66 10.36 3.81 -1.75
N LYS A 67 11.22 4.05 -2.74
CA LYS A 67 11.11 5.23 -3.62
C LYS A 67 10.08 5.05 -4.72
N ASP A 68 10.02 3.84 -5.29
CA ASP A 68 9.33 3.65 -6.56
C ASP A 68 7.97 2.99 -6.43
N TYR A 69 7.71 2.26 -5.33
CA TYR A 69 6.54 1.38 -5.23
C TYR A 69 5.66 1.63 -4.02
N ILE A 70 6.19 2.17 -2.91
CA ILE A 70 5.37 2.49 -1.73
C ILE A 70 4.26 3.49 -2.06
N ASP A 71 4.59 4.59 -2.74
CA ASP A 71 3.59 5.63 -3.05
C ASP A 71 2.48 5.10 -3.96
N ILE A 72 2.82 4.20 -4.90
CA ILE A 72 1.87 3.55 -5.79
C ILE A 72 0.92 2.67 -4.96
N ASN A 73 1.47 1.78 -4.13
CA ASN A 73 0.67 0.90 -3.29
C ASN A 73 -0.21 1.67 -2.31
N PHE A 74 0.33 2.75 -1.71
CA PHE A 74 -0.42 3.62 -0.82
C PHE A 74 -1.60 4.27 -1.53
N ASN A 75 -1.38 4.87 -2.71
CA ASN A 75 -2.45 5.49 -3.48
C ASN A 75 -3.52 4.49 -3.89
N ASN A 76 -3.12 3.28 -4.32
CA ASN A 76 -4.05 2.21 -4.67
C ASN A 76 -4.93 1.79 -3.48
N VAL A 77 -4.34 1.61 -2.29
CA VAL A 77 -5.10 1.31 -1.06
C VAL A 77 -6.01 2.46 -0.67
N MET A 78 -5.52 3.70 -0.74
CA MET A 78 -6.31 4.88 -0.42
C MET A 78 -7.50 5.05 -1.38
N ASP A 79 -7.31 4.77 -2.67
CA ASP A 79 -8.38 4.85 -3.66
C ASP A 79 -9.42 3.76 -3.44
N ARG A 80 -9.01 2.55 -3.06
CA ARG A 80 -9.93 1.49 -2.63
C ARG A 80 -10.74 1.92 -1.41
N ILE A 81 -10.09 2.43 -0.36
CA ILE A 81 -10.77 2.93 0.84
C ILE A 81 -11.75 4.04 0.46
N ARG A 82 -11.33 5.03 -0.35
CA ARG A 82 -12.18 6.12 -0.84
C ARG A 82 -13.40 5.59 -1.58
N CYS A 83 -13.22 4.63 -2.49
CA CYS A 83 -14.33 4.01 -3.21
C CYS A 83 -15.27 3.24 -2.28
N GLU A 84 -14.74 2.56 -1.26
CA GLU A 84 -15.54 1.79 -0.30
C GLU A 84 -16.38 2.69 0.60
N VAL A 85 -15.78 3.75 1.16
CA VAL A 85 -16.48 4.71 2.02
C VAL A 85 -17.37 5.66 1.23
N ALA A 86 -17.08 5.88 -0.06
CA ALA A 86 -17.88 6.74 -0.92
C ALA A 86 -19.35 6.31 -0.88
N TYR A 87 -20.23 7.32 -0.84
CA TYR A 87 -21.69 7.16 -0.84
C TYR A 87 -22.27 6.48 0.42
N ASN A 88 -21.49 6.32 1.50
CA ASN A 88 -22.00 5.89 2.80
C ASN A 88 -22.00 7.05 3.80
N LYS A 89 -22.83 6.94 4.84
CA LYS A 89 -22.65 7.75 6.06
C LYS A 89 -21.45 7.20 6.80
N ILE A 90 -20.47 8.05 7.06
CA ILE A 90 -19.26 7.71 7.82
C ILE A 90 -19.34 8.31 9.22
N TRP A 91 -18.67 7.67 10.16
CA TRP A 91 -18.37 8.25 11.46
C TRP A 91 -16.85 8.29 11.61
N VAL A 92 -16.33 9.31 12.28
CA VAL A 92 -14.88 9.46 12.46
C VAL A 92 -14.61 9.62 13.95
N SER A 93 -13.77 8.73 14.50
CA SER A 93 -13.18 8.90 15.82
C SER A 93 -11.80 9.52 15.71
N ILE A 94 -11.47 10.42 16.62
CA ILE A 94 -10.12 10.97 16.74
C ILE A 94 -9.71 10.86 18.20
N ASP A 95 -8.67 10.07 18.46
CA ASP A 95 -8.03 9.96 19.76
C ASP A 95 -6.66 10.64 19.72
N LYS A 96 -6.40 11.58 20.64
CA LYS A 96 -5.15 12.34 20.69
C LYS A 96 -4.38 11.94 21.94
N THR A 97 -3.17 11.44 21.75
CA THR A 97 -2.22 11.13 22.82
C THR A 97 -0.98 12.01 22.71
N ILE A 98 -0.38 12.37 23.84
CA ILE A 98 0.86 13.13 23.93
C ILE A 98 1.89 12.25 24.62
N ASP A 99 3.08 12.10 24.03
CA ASP A 99 4.17 11.38 24.67
C ASP A 99 4.91 12.24 25.71
N PRO A 100 5.70 11.66 26.64
CA PRO A 100 6.44 12.41 27.65
C PRO A 100 7.48 13.41 27.08
N VAL A 101 7.81 13.31 25.78
CA VAL A 101 8.75 14.19 25.08
C VAL A 101 8.00 15.29 24.32
N GLY A 102 6.67 15.39 24.47
CA GLY A 102 5.82 16.42 23.88
C GLY A 102 5.40 16.17 22.43
N ARG A 103 5.58 14.95 21.90
CA ARG A 103 5.10 14.59 20.55
C ARG A 103 3.62 14.24 20.60
N PHE A 104 2.89 14.66 19.59
CA PHE A 104 1.46 14.41 19.46
C PHE A 104 1.22 13.27 18.48
N VAL A 105 0.38 12.31 18.87
CA VAL A 105 -0.16 11.27 17.99
C VAL A 105 -1.68 11.39 17.96
N ALA A 106 -2.26 11.40 16.76
CA ALA A 106 -3.71 11.36 16.57
C ALA A 106 -4.08 10.07 15.85
N ASN A 107 -4.79 9.18 16.53
CA ASN A 107 -5.36 7.98 15.96
C ASN A 107 -6.72 8.32 15.35
N VAL A 108 -6.88 8.04 14.05
CA VAL A 108 -8.13 8.30 13.33
C VAL A 108 -8.74 6.95 12.93
N VAL A 109 -9.99 6.73 13.33
CA VAL A 109 -10.79 5.55 12.92
C VAL A 109 -11.97 6.05 12.10
N ILE A 110 -12.14 5.47 10.91
CA ILE A 110 -13.17 5.80 9.91
C ILE A 110 -14.09 4.60 9.74
#